data_AF-A0A915YKQ2-F1
#
_entry.id   AF-A0A915YKQ2-F1
#
_cell.length_a   1.000
_cell.length_b   1.000
_cell.length_c   1.000
_cell.angle_alpha   90.00
_cell.angle_beta   90.00
_cell.angle_gamma   90.00
#
_symmetry.space_group_name_H-M   'P 1'
#
loop_
_entity.id
_entity.type
_entity.pdbx_description
1 polymer ?
#
loop_
_entity_poly.entity_id
_entity_poly.type
_entity_poly.pdbx_seq_one_letter_code
_entity_poly.pdbx_strand_id
1 'polypeptide(L)'
;MKLRFLLIPLTAFCMISSCSSCGEGNNGTNATNSNNDSTSLSINNMDENGNRSEEEQLEYDMTAMITEQVALANRSKSNRVETMIAGFELGMTKREVKKHMLRMKQKKHLVRVKKSAKVFEYVYQLKLKSGKSNTYMDFEYGRNGGVYKAVCKPSKFRGKSKSKFLEEVHDLLTEWYGPHNFQLPNSKTCAHYVWITGNRHIDLYCTSKNVEFVYTDLNVEIPASSSKQQKDKVVM
;
A
#
# COMPACT_ATOMS: atom_id res chain seq x y z
N MET A 1 -17.10 -6.17 54.88
CA MET A 1 -18.22 -6.37 53.93
C MET A 1 -18.84 -5.02 53.57
N LYS A 2 -18.71 -4.61 52.31
CA LYS A 2 -19.74 -3.98 51.45
C LYS A 2 -19.04 -3.26 50.29
N LEU A 3 -18.85 -4.05 49.24
CA LEU A 3 -18.47 -3.63 47.89
C LEU A 3 -19.69 -2.96 47.25
N ARG A 4 -19.57 -1.75 46.72
CA ARG A 4 -20.59 -1.13 45.88
C ARG A 4 -20.06 -1.02 44.45
N PHE A 5 -20.58 -1.88 43.58
CA PHE A 5 -20.48 -1.76 42.13
C PHE A 5 -21.34 -0.59 41.66
N LEU A 6 -20.83 0.21 40.73
CA LEU A 6 -21.60 1.20 39.99
C LEU A 6 -21.55 0.77 38.51
N LEU A 7 -22.64 0.14 38.08
CA LEU A 7 -22.97 -0.12 36.68
C LEU A 7 -23.32 1.22 36.01
N ILE A 8 -22.76 1.48 34.83
CA ILE A 8 -23.22 2.53 33.91
C ILE A 8 -23.72 1.82 32.65
N PRO A 9 -25.00 1.99 32.25
CA PRO A 9 -25.55 1.35 31.07
C PRO A 9 -25.13 2.05 29.76
N LEU A 10 -24.95 1.23 28.72
CA LEU A 10 -24.86 1.63 27.32
C LEU A 10 -26.11 2.41 26.88
N THR A 11 -25.92 3.49 26.13
CA THR A 11 -26.94 4.01 25.22
C THR A 11 -26.40 4.02 23.79
N ALA A 12 -27.07 3.26 22.93
CA ALA A 12 -26.88 3.24 21.49
C ALA A 12 -27.62 4.45 20.88
N PHE A 13 -26.93 5.25 20.08
CA PHE A 13 -27.57 6.27 19.24
C PHE A 13 -27.88 5.66 17.87
N CYS A 14 -29.15 5.31 17.66
CA CYS A 14 -29.75 5.23 16.34
C CYS A 14 -30.31 6.62 15.98
N MET A 15 -29.92 7.17 14.83
CA MET A 15 -30.60 8.30 14.20
C MET A 15 -30.82 7.94 12.73
N ILE A 16 -32.09 7.75 12.37
CA ILE A 16 -32.60 7.62 11.00
C ILE A 16 -33.41 8.88 10.69
N SER A 17 -33.39 9.27 9.41
CA SER A 17 -34.42 10.01 8.67
C SER A 17 -34.35 11.53 8.64
N SER A 18 -34.21 12.09 7.43
CA SER A 18 -35.36 12.70 6.74
C SER A 18 -35.05 12.95 5.26
N CYS A 19 -35.95 12.45 4.40
CA CYS A 19 -36.11 12.82 3.00
C CYS A 19 -36.93 14.12 2.89
N SER A 20 -36.77 14.84 1.77
CA SER A 20 -37.84 15.32 0.86
C SER A 20 -37.45 16.62 0.15
N SER A 21 -37.45 16.61 -1.19
CA SER A 21 -38.34 17.49 -1.98
C SER A 21 -38.17 17.22 -3.48
N CYS A 22 -39.29 16.86 -4.10
CA CYS A 22 -39.49 16.70 -5.53
C CYS A 22 -39.80 18.05 -6.18
N GLY A 23 -39.41 18.22 -7.44
CA GLY A 23 -39.89 19.28 -8.33
C GLY A 23 -39.75 18.85 -9.79
N GLU A 24 -40.90 18.57 -10.42
CA GLU A 24 -41.10 18.09 -11.79
C GLU A 24 -41.16 19.22 -12.85
N GLY A 25 -40.90 18.83 -14.10
CA GLY A 25 -41.51 19.39 -15.32
C GLY A 25 -40.57 20.25 -16.19
N ASN A 26 -40.55 20.17 -17.52
CA ASN A 26 -41.29 19.36 -18.49
C ASN A 26 -40.63 19.52 -19.89
N ASN A 27 -40.82 18.52 -20.76
CA ASN A 27 -40.89 18.51 -22.24
C ASN A 27 -39.84 19.18 -23.14
N GLY A 28 -39.42 18.41 -24.16
CA GLY A 28 -38.81 18.93 -25.38
C GLY A 28 -38.19 17.84 -26.28
N THR A 29 -39.04 17.07 -26.97
CA THR A 29 -38.66 16.18 -28.08
C THR A 29 -37.99 16.95 -29.22
N ASN A 30 -36.91 16.38 -29.78
CA ASN A 30 -36.62 16.45 -31.21
C ASN A 30 -35.81 15.23 -31.63
N ALA A 31 -36.43 14.41 -32.48
CA ALA A 31 -35.76 13.42 -33.28
C ALA A 31 -35.03 14.12 -34.43
N THR A 32 -33.82 13.70 -34.76
CA THR A 32 -33.50 13.13 -36.09
C THR A 32 -32.03 12.71 -36.23
N ASN A 33 -31.89 11.50 -36.78
CA ASN A 33 -30.91 11.02 -37.74
C ASN A 33 -29.41 10.97 -37.43
N SER A 34 -28.94 9.71 -37.49
CA SER A 34 -27.90 9.23 -38.41
C SER A 34 -26.51 9.82 -38.23
N ASN A 35 -25.60 9.01 -37.67
CA ASN A 35 -24.71 8.23 -38.52
C ASN A 35 -24.06 7.13 -37.68
N ASN A 36 -24.26 5.89 -38.16
CA ASN A 36 -23.32 4.81 -37.90
C ASN A 36 -21.97 5.28 -38.45
N ASP A 37 -21.04 5.60 -37.57
CA ASP A 37 -19.62 5.58 -37.91
C ASP A 37 -18.94 4.62 -36.94
N SER A 38 -19.12 3.34 -37.26
CA SER A 38 -18.26 2.27 -36.82
C SER A 38 -16.90 2.49 -37.47
N THR A 39 -16.12 3.42 -36.93
CA THR A 39 -14.67 3.41 -37.12
C THR A 39 -14.15 2.17 -36.40
N SER A 40 -14.10 1.10 -37.16
CA SER A 40 -13.23 -0.05 -36.95
C SER A 40 -11.83 0.48 -36.70
N LEU A 41 -11.48 0.68 -35.42
CA LEU A 41 -10.10 0.63 -35.01
C LEU A 41 -9.62 -0.75 -35.40
N SER A 42 -8.86 -0.79 -36.49
CA SER A 42 -8.15 -1.95 -36.96
C SER A 42 -7.47 -2.59 -35.76
N ILE A 43 -8.06 -3.69 -35.31
CA ILE A 43 -7.38 -4.70 -34.51
C ILE A 43 -6.28 -5.18 -35.45
N ASN A 44 -5.12 -4.54 -35.34
CA ASN A 44 -3.90 -5.14 -35.81
C ASN A 44 -3.77 -6.41 -34.98
N ASN A 45 -4.23 -7.52 -35.57
CA ASN A 45 -3.79 -8.85 -35.23
C ASN A 45 -2.27 -8.85 -35.38
N MET A 46 -1.58 -8.42 -34.34
CA MET A 46 -0.17 -8.69 -34.15
C MET A 46 -0.09 -10.11 -33.64
N ASP A 47 0.15 -11.01 -34.59
CA ASP A 47 0.89 -12.26 -34.45
C ASP A 47 1.02 -12.80 -33.01
N GLU A 48 0.12 -13.72 -32.69
CA GLU A 48 0.39 -14.83 -31.76
C GLU A 48 1.58 -15.66 -32.31
N ASN A 49 2.81 -15.28 -31.97
CA ASN A 49 3.93 -16.20 -31.74
C ASN A 49 5.21 -15.43 -31.41
N GLY A 50 5.25 -14.86 -30.21
CA GLY A 50 6.49 -14.45 -29.56
C GLY A 50 6.58 -15.19 -28.24
N ASN A 51 7.48 -16.16 -28.15
CA ASN A 51 7.76 -16.89 -26.92
C ASN A 51 8.44 -15.93 -25.92
N ARG A 52 7.66 -15.03 -25.30
CA ARG A 52 8.12 -14.13 -24.25
C ARG A 52 8.61 -14.98 -23.08
N SER A 53 9.72 -14.59 -22.49
CA SER A 53 10.15 -15.24 -21.25
C SER A 53 9.11 -14.98 -20.15
N GLU A 54 9.00 -15.90 -19.18
CA GLU A 54 8.10 -15.75 -18.03
C GLU A 54 8.33 -14.41 -17.29
N GLU A 55 9.59 -13.95 -17.26
CA GLU A 55 9.97 -12.68 -16.66
C GLU A 55 9.45 -11.46 -17.44
N GLU A 56 9.50 -11.50 -18.78
CA GLU A 56 8.96 -10.44 -19.63
C GLU A 56 7.43 -10.36 -19.55
N GLN A 57 6.77 -11.52 -19.44
CA GLN A 57 5.32 -11.56 -19.28
C GLN A 57 4.90 -10.99 -17.91
N LEU A 58 5.59 -11.37 -16.83
CA LEU A 58 5.36 -10.83 -15.50
C LEU A 58 5.58 -9.31 -15.44
N GLU A 59 6.62 -8.81 -16.12
CA GLU A 59 6.89 -7.38 -16.23
C GLU A 59 5.78 -6.63 -16.97
N TYR A 60 5.29 -7.21 -18.08
CA TYR A 60 4.16 -6.67 -18.84
C TYR A 60 2.89 -6.61 -17.98
N ASP A 61 2.56 -7.71 -17.29
CA ASP A 61 1.33 -7.81 -16.47
C ASP A 61 1.35 -6.82 -15.30
N MET A 62 2.50 -6.69 -14.62
CA MET A 62 2.67 -5.72 -13.53
C MET A 62 2.56 -4.29 -14.04
N THR A 63 3.17 -3.96 -15.18
CA THR A 63 3.08 -2.62 -15.78
C THR A 63 1.65 -2.28 -16.20
N ALA A 64 0.93 -3.26 -16.76
CA ALA A 64 -0.48 -3.11 -17.12
C ALA A 64 -1.34 -2.83 -15.89
N MET A 65 -1.14 -3.59 -14.80
CA MET A 65 -1.88 -3.40 -13.55
C MET A 65 -1.58 -2.05 -12.89
N ILE A 66 -0.32 -1.62 -12.85
CA ILE A 66 0.05 -0.27 -12.35
C ILE A 66 -0.70 0.79 -13.14
N THR A 67 -0.67 0.69 -14.47
CA THR A 67 -1.29 1.68 -15.37
C THR A 67 -2.80 1.75 -15.14
N GLU A 68 -3.46 0.60 -15.03
CA GLU A 68 -4.89 0.52 -14.75
C GLU A 68 -5.23 1.14 -13.38
N GLN A 69 -4.52 0.75 -12.33
CA GLN A 69 -4.78 1.19 -10.96
C GLN A 69 -4.53 2.69 -10.77
N VAL A 70 -3.47 3.23 -11.37
CA VAL A 70 -3.18 4.67 -11.38
C VAL A 70 -4.26 5.43 -12.16
N ALA A 71 -4.69 4.92 -13.33
CA ALA A 71 -5.75 5.54 -14.11
C ALA A 71 -7.08 5.56 -13.35
N LEU A 72 -7.44 4.47 -12.66
CA LEU A 72 -8.63 4.39 -11.81
C LEU A 72 -8.54 5.37 -10.64
N ALA A 73 -7.41 5.41 -9.95
CA ALA A 73 -7.17 6.33 -8.83
C ALA A 73 -7.33 7.79 -9.28
N ASN A 74 -6.75 8.18 -10.42
CA ASN A 74 -6.84 9.54 -10.95
C ASN A 74 -8.24 9.92 -11.44
N ARG A 75 -9.02 8.97 -11.99
CA ARG A 75 -10.41 9.20 -12.43
C ARG A 75 -11.36 9.32 -11.25
N SER A 76 -11.11 8.56 -10.18
CA SER A 76 -11.84 8.73 -8.94
C SER A 76 -11.39 10.05 -8.30
N LYS A 77 -12.18 11.13 -8.43
CA LYS A 77 -11.97 12.42 -7.73
C LYS A 77 -11.88 12.32 -6.19
N SER A 78 -11.99 11.11 -5.66
CA SER A 78 -11.55 10.72 -4.35
C SER A 78 -10.03 10.98 -4.26
N ASN A 79 -9.65 12.14 -3.72
CA ASN A 79 -8.30 12.41 -3.19
C ASN A 79 -7.94 11.46 -2.02
N ARG A 80 -8.38 10.19 -2.05
CA ARG A 80 -8.06 9.18 -1.05
C ARG A 80 -6.61 8.85 -1.22
N VAL A 81 -5.84 9.53 -0.39
CA VAL A 81 -4.48 9.16 -0.12
C VAL A 81 -4.52 7.78 0.56
N GLU A 82 -3.98 6.79 -0.13
CA GLU A 82 -3.97 5.42 0.35
C GLU A 82 -3.19 5.29 1.66
N THR A 83 -3.84 4.69 2.67
CA THR A 83 -3.29 4.57 4.02
C THR A 83 -2.23 3.47 4.09
N MET A 84 -1.03 3.82 4.53
CA MET A 84 0.04 2.90 4.89
C MET A 84 -0.15 2.35 6.31
N ILE A 85 0.82 1.56 6.77
CA ILE A 85 0.90 1.10 8.15
C ILE A 85 0.68 2.23 9.17
N ALA A 86 0.01 1.91 10.28
CA ALA A 86 -0.16 2.82 11.41
C ALA A 86 -0.88 4.14 11.07
N GLY A 87 -1.69 4.16 10.00
CA GLY A 87 -2.44 5.33 9.59
C GLY A 87 -1.59 6.46 8.99
N PHE A 88 -0.31 6.19 8.68
CA PHE A 88 0.43 7.10 7.82
C PHE A 88 -0.14 7.03 6.42
N GLU A 89 0.00 8.08 5.64
CA GLU A 89 -0.52 8.12 4.28
C GLU A 89 0.58 8.64 3.35
N LEU A 90 0.58 8.20 2.10
CA LEU A 90 1.43 8.79 1.06
C LEU A 90 1.09 10.28 0.89
N GLY A 91 1.90 11.10 0.25
CA GLY A 91 1.67 12.54 0.13
C GLY A 91 1.73 13.37 1.43
N MET A 92 1.72 12.78 2.63
CA MET A 92 1.87 13.52 3.89
C MET A 92 3.15 14.36 3.88
N THR A 93 3.06 15.63 4.23
CA THR A 93 4.23 16.50 4.40
C THR A 93 5.03 16.12 5.64
N LYS A 94 6.30 16.55 5.72
CA LYS A 94 7.14 16.40 6.93
C LYS A 94 6.44 16.87 8.21
N ARG A 95 5.67 17.96 8.13
CA ARG A 95 4.91 18.53 9.26
C ARG A 95 3.77 17.60 9.68
N GLU A 96 3.05 17.03 8.72
CA GLU A 96 1.96 16.09 8.97
C GLU A 96 2.47 14.78 9.54
N VAL A 97 3.55 14.22 8.99
CA VAL A 97 4.23 13.03 9.55
C VAL A 97 4.60 13.27 11.01
N LYS A 98 5.22 14.42 11.34
CA LYS A 98 5.58 14.77 12.72
C LYS A 98 4.35 14.87 13.65
N LYS A 99 3.28 15.50 13.17
CA LYS A 99 2.01 15.63 13.92
C LYS A 99 1.37 14.26 14.14
N HIS A 100 1.38 13.40 13.12
CA HIS A 100 0.84 12.05 13.19
C HIS A 100 1.66 11.16 14.12
N MET A 101 2.99 11.21 14.04
CA MET A 101 3.88 10.53 15.00
C MET A 101 3.58 10.91 16.44
N LEU A 102 3.36 12.20 16.73
CA LEU A 102 3.01 12.65 18.07
C LEU A 102 1.67 12.07 18.55
N ARG A 103 0.65 12.05 17.68
CA ARG A 103 -0.65 11.42 17.97
C ARG A 103 -0.49 9.92 18.23
N MET A 104 0.29 9.21 17.41
CA MET A 104 0.54 7.77 17.56
C MET A 104 1.32 7.45 18.84
N LYS A 105 2.25 8.34 19.25
CA LYS A 105 2.91 8.27 20.55
C LYS A 105 1.92 8.45 21.71
N GLN A 106 1.04 9.45 21.64
CA GLN A 106 0.01 9.69 22.68
C GLN A 106 -0.96 8.50 22.80
N LYS A 107 -1.33 7.90 21.67
CA LYS A 107 -2.16 6.68 21.61
C LYS A 107 -1.42 5.39 21.98
N LYS A 108 -0.12 5.46 22.33
CA LYS A 108 0.74 4.31 22.69
C LYS A 108 0.86 3.26 21.57
N HIS A 109 0.71 3.67 20.32
CA HIS A 109 0.98 2.80 19.16
C HIS A 109 2.46 2.79 18.77
N LEU A 110 3.22 3.81 19.18
CA LEU A 110 4.67 3.86 19.04
C LEU A 110 5.33 3.59 20.40
N VAL A 111 6.37 2.74 20.39
CA VAL A 111 7.19 2.45 21.57
C VAL A 111 8.55 3.10 21.42
N ARG A 112 9.09 3.57 22.55
CA ARG A 112 10.44 4.15 22.60
C ARG A 112 11.46 3.02 22.74
N VAL A 113 12.37 2.88 21.79
CA VAL A 113 13.47 1.91 21.80
C VAL A 113 14.81 2.61 21.85
N LYS A 114 15.80 1.97 22.46
CA LYS A 114 17.17 2.48 22.53
C LYS A 114 17.90 2.12 21.24
N LYS A 115 18.33 3.14 20.47
CA LYS A 115 19.12 2.97 19.23
C LYS A 115 20.61 2.94 19.54
N SER A 116 21.07 3.78 20.46
CA SER A 116 22.45 3.82 20.94
C SER A 116 22.50 4.20 22.43
N ALA A 117 23.70 4.31 23.01
CA ALA A 117 23.87 4.68 24.43
C ALA A 117 23.07 5.94 24.83
N LYS A 118 22.97 6.93 23.92
CA LYS A 118 22.33 8.23 24.17
C LYS A 118 21.14 8.54 23.25
N VAL A 119 20.86 7.69 22.26
CA VAL A 119 19.82 7.95 21.25
C VAL A 119 18.68 6.95 21.40
N PHE A 120 17.45 7.49 21.42
CA PHE A 120 16.23 6.71 21.41
C PHE A 120 15.42 7.02 20.16
N GLU A 121 14.68 6.04 19.70
CA GLU A 121 13.82 6.13 18.52
C GLU A 121 12.42 5.63 18.87
N TYR A 122 11.40 6.16 18.19
CA TYR A 122 10.04 5.68 18.31
C TYR A 122 9.71 4.76 17.14
N VAL A 123 9.33 3.52 17.45
CA VAL A 123 9.05 2.47 16.45
C VAL A 123 7.63 1.97 16.58
N TYR A 124 7.07 1.51 15.48
CA TYR A 124 5.78 0.83 15.49
C TYR A 124 5.93 -0.62 15.92
N GLN A 125 4.98 -1.18 16.67
CA GLN A 125 4.99 -2.60 17.02
C GLN A 125 4.03 -3.38 16.13
N LEU A 126 4.58 -4.07 15.13
CA LEU A 126 3.83 -5.06 14.35
C LEU A 126 3.41 -6.20 15.28
N LYS A 127 2.14 -6.60 15.20
CA LYS A 127 1.62 -7.78 15.88
C LYS A 127 1.71 -8.95 14.92
N LEU A 128 2.74 -9.77 15.06
CA LEU A 128 2.94 -10.98 14.29
C LEU A 128 2.50 -12.18 15.12
N LYS A 129 2.27 -13.34 14.48
CA LYS A 129 1.92 -14.59 15.17
C LYS A 129 2.96 -14.97 16.23
N SER A 130 4.25 -14.73 15.96
CA SER A 130 5.34 -14.98 16.92
C SER A 130 5.52 -13.90 18.00
N GLY A 131 4.73 -12.82 17.97
CA GLY A 131 4.77 -11.75 18.97
C GLY A 131 4.91 -10.35 18.37
N LYS A 132 5.39 -9.40 19.18
CA LYS A 132 5.51 -7.99 18.76
C LYS A 132 6.88 -7.71 18.15
N SER A 133 6.90 -7.29 16.88
CA SER A 133 8.13 -6.88 16.19
C SER A 133 8.25 -5.36 16.10
N ASN A 134 9.37 -4.83 16.61
CA ASN A 134 9.70 -3.41 16.51
C ASN A 134 10.04 -3.07 15.05
N THR A 135 9.28 -2.17 14.46
CA THR A 135 9.37 -1.80 13.04
C THR A 135 9.75 -0.34 12.91
N TYR A 136 10.94 -0.14 12.34
CA TYR A 136 11.46 1.18 12.00
C TYR A 136 10.84 1.64 10.68
N MET A 137 10.50 2.93 10.59
CA MET A 137 9.87 3.51 9.41
C MET A 137 10.71 4.70 8.96
N ASP A 138 11.29 4.57 7.76
CA ASP A 138 12.04 5.64 7.11
C ASP A 138 11.17 6.23 6.00
N PHE A 139 11.00 7.55 5.98
CA PHE A 139 10.18 8.26 5.00
C PHE A 139 11.04 9.05 4.01
N GLU A 140 10.81 8.86 2.72
CA GLU A 140 11.39 9.64 1.63
C GLU A 140 10.34 10.62 1.07
N TYR A 141 10.78 11.84 0.77
CA TYR A 141 9.91 12.96 0.40
C TYR A 141 10.22 13.42 -1.02
N GLY A 142 9.17 13.62 -1.82
CA GLY A 142 9.30 14.04 -3.21
C GLY A 142 9.62 15.52 -3.31
N ARG A 143 9.77 16.02 -4.54
CA ARG A 143 10.04 17.45 -4.81
C ARG A 143 8.97 18.37 -4.21
N ASN A 144 7.71 17.91 -4.19
CA ASN A 144 6.57 18.65 -3.63
C ASN A 144 6.48 18.55 -2.09
N GLY A 145 7.44 17.87 -1.44
CA GLY A 145 7.53 17.78 0.02
C GLY A 145 6.62 16.74 0.69
N GLY A 146 5.81 16.01 -0.07
CA GLY A 146 5.00 14.88 0.40
C GLY A 146 5.78 13.57 0.41
N VAL A 147 5.43 12.66 1.33
CA VAL A 147 5.99 11.30 1.38
C VAL A 147 5.61 10.55 0.10
N TYR A 148 6.58 10.14 -0.70
CA TYR A 148 6.30 9.26 -1.84
C TYR A 148 6.73 7.82 -1.57
N LYS A 149 7.56 7.60 -0.55
CA LYS A 149 8.05 6.28 -0.22
C LYS A 149 8.28 6.12 1.28
N ALA A 150 7.91 4.96 1.80
CA ALA A 150 8.13 4.60 3.20
C ALA A 150 8.73 3.20 3.29
N VAL A 151 9.94 3.09 3.84
CA VAL A 151 10.64 1.82 4.02
C VAL A 151 10.43 1.35 5.46
N CYS A 152 9.78 0.20 5.61
CA CYS A 152 9.49 -0.41 6.91
C CYS A 152 10.43 -1.59 7.17
N LYS A 153 11.14 -1.55 8.30
CA LYS A 153 12.17 -2.52 8.68
C LYS A 153 11.78 -3.21 10.00
N PRO A 154 10.97 -4.29 9.93
CA PRO A 154 10.61 -5.05 11.11
C PRO A 154 11.80 -5.84 11.67
N SER A 155 11.97 -5.78 12.99
CA SER A 155 13.05 -6.48 13.69
C SER A 155 12.73 -7.97 13.79
N LYS A 156 13.59 -8.80 13.20
CA LYS A 156 13.43 -10.27 13.24
C LYS A 156 13.60 -10.80 14.66
N PHE A 157 12.78 -11.78 15.04
CA PHE A 157 12.94 -12.52 16.28
C PHE A 157 14.22 -13.36 16.29
N ARG A 158 14.89 -13.44 17.45
CA ARG A 158 16.08 -14.29 17.62
C ARG A 158 15.72 -15.75 17.36
N GLY A 159 16.58 -16.46 16.62
CA GLY A 159 16.37 -17.88 16.28
C GLY A 159 15.39 -18.16 15.14
N LYS A 160 14.67 -17.15 14.63
CA LYS A 160 13.78 -17.33 13.48
C LYS A 160 14.55 -17.17 12.15
N SER A 161 14.25 -18.03 11.18
CA SER A 161 14.80 -17.88 9.82
C SER A 161 14.18 -16.66 9.12
N LYS A 162 14.88 -16.12 8.12
CA LYS A 162 14.41 -14.94 7.39
C LYS A 162 13.14 -15.23 6.59
N SER A 163 13.08 -16.38 5.92
CA SER A 163 11.86 -16.85 5.20
C SER A 163 10.65 -16.94 6.12
N LYS A 164 10.76 -17.67 7.24
CA LYS A 164 9.64 -17.81 8.19
C LYS A 164 9.19 -16.48 8.80
N PHE A 165 10.11 -15.53 8.93
CA PHE A 165 9.77 -14.19 9.40
C PHE A 165 9.05 -13.40 8.29
N LEU A 166 9.53 -13.47 7.06
CA LEU A 166 8.89 -12.87 5.89
C LEU A 166 7.47 -13.42 5.68
N GLU A 167 7.25 -14.73 5.84
CA GLU A 167 5.93 -15.37 5.80
C GLU A 167 4.96 -14.78 6.84
N GLU A 168 5.41 -14.50 8.07
CA GLU A 168 4.52 -13.86 9.06
C GLU A 168 4.21 -12.40 8.72
N VAL A 169 5.15 -11.68 8.11
CA VAL A 169 4.87 -10.32 7.63
C VAL A 169 3.91 -10.38 6.45
N HIS A 170 4.09 -11.33 5.54
CA HIS A 170 3.20 -11.58 4.41
C HIS A 170 1.78 -11.89 4.85
N ASP A 171 1.60 -12.79 5.83
CA ASP A 171 0.29 -13.10 6.42
C ASP A 171 -0.40 -11.84 6.94
N LEU A 172 0.35 -10.98 7.66
CA LEU A 172 -0.18 -9.76 8.23
C LEU A 172 -0.55 -8.72 7.15
N LEU A 173 0.29 -8.55 6.14
CA LEU A 173 -0.04 -7.66 5.02
C LEU A 173 -1.23 -8.19 4.22
N THR A 174 -1.35 -9.51 4.09
CA THR A 174 -2.50 -10.16 3.44
C THR A 174 -3.79 -9.92 4.22
N GLU A 175 -3.74 -9.93 5.55
CA GLU A 175 -4.87 -9.56 6.41
C GLU A 175 -5.30 -8.10 6.20
N TRP A 176 -4.34 -7.19 5.99
CA TRP A 176 -4.61 -5.75 5.86
C TRP A 176 -5.03 -5.31 4.47
N TYR A 177 -4.43 -5.91 3.44
CA TYR A 177 -4.53 -5.44 2.06
C TYR A 177 -5.13 -6.46 1.10
N GLY A 178 -5.48 -7.66 1.59
CA GLY A 178 -5.91 -8.77 0.75
C GLY A 178 -4.74 -9.52 0.11
N PRO A 179 -5.02 -10.51 -0.75
CA PRO A 179 -3.96 -11.28 -1.41
C PRO A 179 -3.04 -10.38 -2.25
N HIS A 180 -1.77 -10.76 -2.34
CA HIS A 180 -0.79 -10.09 -3.20
C HIS A 180 -1.17 -10.26 -4.67
N ASN A 181 -0.79 -9.28 -5.50
CA ASN A 181 -1.04 -9.29 -6.93
C ASN A 181 0.01 -10.12 -7.68
N PHE A 182 1.28 -10.02 -7.25
CA PHE A 182 2.39 -10.71 -7.90
C PHE A 182 3.37 -11.28 -6.88
N GLN A 183 3.97 -12.42 -7.23
CA GLN A 183 5.16 -12.95 -6.56
C GLN A 183 6.32 -12.92 -7.57
N LEU A 184 7.32 -12.09 -7.31
CA LEU A 184 8.47 -11.94 -8.19
C LEU A 184 9.46 -13.10 -8.02
N PRO A 185 10.27 -13.42 -9.04
CA PRO A 185 11.26 -14.49 -8.97
C PRO A 185 12.18 -14.33 -7.76
N ASN A 186 12.39 -15.42 -7.02
CA ASN A 186 13.17 -15.41 -5.79
C ASN A 186 14.61 -14.97 -6.06
N SER A 187 15.02 -13.81 -5.53
CA SER A 187 16.43 -13.41 -5.52
C SER A 187 17.18 -14.17 -4.42
N LYS A 188 17.61 -15.40 -4.73
CA LYS A 188 18.53 -16.29 -4.00
C LYS A 188 18.29 -16.57 -2.50
N THR A 189 17.35 -15.95 -1.78
CA THR A 189 17.13 -16.31 -0.34
C THR A 189 15.72 -16.18 0.22
N CYS A 190 14.77 -15.48 -0.43
CA CYS A 190 13.38 -15.39 0.02
C CYS A 190 12.42 -15.10 -1.14
N ALA A 191 11.13 -15.30 -0.88
CA ALA A 191 10.05 -14.79 -1.70
C ALA A 191 10.01 -13.26 -1.73
N HIS A 192 9.43 -12.73 -2.80
CA HIS A 192 9.27 -11.31 -3.08
C HIS A 192 7.81 -11.08 -3.50
N TYR A 193 7.03 -10.40 -2.66
CA TYR A 193 5.59 -10.22 -2.85
C TYR A 193 5.26 -8.76 -3.15
N VAL A 194 4.32 -8.55 -4.07
CA VAL A 194 3.91 -7.22 -4.51
C VAL A 194 2.39 -7.06 -4.41
N TRP A 195 1.95 -5.95 -3.82
CA TRP A 195 0.57 -5.46 -3.87
C TRP A 195 0.51 -4.15 -4.64
N ILE A 196 -0.52 -3.99 -5.47
CA ILE A 196 -0.84 -2.81 -6.25
C ILE A 196 -2.31 -2.51 -6.02
N THR A 197 -2.61 -1.37 -5.41
CA THR A 197 -3.97 -0.94 -5.13
C THR A 197 -4.05 0.58 -5.21
N GLY A 198 -4.86 1.10 -6.12
CA GLY A 198 -4.92 2.53 -6.39
C GLY A 198 -3.55 3.09 -6.78
N ASN A 199 -3.12 4.17 -6.13
CA ASN A 199 -1.78 4.74 -6.33
C ASN A 199 -0.70 4.14 -5.41
N ARG A 200 -0.98 3.06 -4.69
CA ARG A 200 -0.06 2.46 -3.72
C ARG A 200 0.54 1.17 -4.28
N HIS A 201 1.85 1.11 -4.29
CA HIS A 201 2.63 -0.11 -4.46
C HIS A 201 3.20 -0.54 -3.11
N ILE A 202 3.06 -1.81 -2.75
CA ILE A 202 3.65 -2.41 -1.56
C ILE A 202 4.57 -3.53 -2.01
N ASP A 203 5.85 -3.41 -1.67
CA ASP A 203 6.86 -4.42 -1.93
C ASP A 203 7.25 -5.11 -0.62
N LEU A 204 7.24 -6.44 -0.52
CA LEU A 204 7.76 -7.21 0.62
C LEU A 204 8.86 -8.17 0.14
N TYR A 205 10.07 -7.99 0.66
CA TYR A 205 11.23 -8.77 0.25
C TYR A 205 12.27 -8.93 1.36
N CYS A 206 13.27 -9.76 1.11
CA CYS A 206 14.45 -9.89 1.95
C CYS A 206 15.62 -9.10 1.40
N THR A 207 16.30 -8.34 2.26
CA THR A 207 17.67 -7.88 2.01
C THR A 207 18.68 -8.91 2.54
N SER A 208 19.98 -8.67 2.34
CA SER A 208 21.03 -9.49 2.96
C SER A 208 20.90 -9.54 4.49
N LYS A 209 20.40 -8.47 5.12
CA LYS A 209 20.34 -8.32 6.58
C LYS A 209 18.93 -8.53 7.15
N ASN A 210 17.89 -7.98 6.50
CA ASN A 210 16.56 -7.82 7.10
C ASN A 210 15.45 -8.29 6.15
N VAL A 211 14.23 -8.38 6.69
CA VAL A 211 13.00 -8.33 5.88
C VAL A 211 12.58 -6.86 5.82
N GLU A 212 12.15 -6.41 4.65
CA GLU A 212 11.70 -5.04 4.44
C GLU A 212 10.38 -5.07 3.69
N PHE A 213 9.48 -4.14 4.03
CA PHE A 213 8.38 -3.81 3.15
C PHE A 213 8.33 -2.32 2.87
N VAL A 214 8.07 -1.97 1.61
CA VAL A 214 8.21 -0.63 1.08
C VAL A 214 6.88 -0.21 0.48
N TYR A 215 6.38 0.94 0.91
CA TYR A 215 5.27 1.61 0.25
C TYR A 215 5.83 2.63 -0.73
N THR A 216 5.29 2.68 -1.95
CA THR A 216 5.65 3.67 -2.98
C THR A 216 4.38 4.27 -3.58
N ASP A 217 4.37 5.59 -3.76
CA ASP A 217 3.36 6.34 -4.51
C ASP A 217 3.63 6.25 -6.01
N LEU A 218 2.78 5.50 -6.70
CA LEU A 218 2.86 5.24 -8.13
C LEU A 218 2.65 6.50 -8.99
N ASN A 219 2.11 7.59 -8.42
CA ASN A 219 2.03 8.88 -9.11
C ASN A 219 3.37 9.62 -9.15
N VAL A 220 4.34 9.21 -8.32
CA VAL A 220 5.65 9.86 -8.20
C VAL A 220 6.76 8.97 -8.75
N GLU A 221 6.73 7.68 -8.41
CA GLU A 221 7.74 6.71 -8.83
C GLU A 221 7.06 5.40 -9.23
N ILE A 222 7.30 4.98 -10.48
CA ILE A 222 6.95 3.64 -10.94
C ILE A 222 8.17 2.75 -10.63
N PRO A 223 8.00 1.69 -9.81
CA PRO A 223 9.10 0.78 -9.48
C PRO A 223 9.75 0.23 -10.75
N ALA A 224 11.08 0.28 -10.81
CA ALA A 224 11.82 -0.31 -11.91
C ALA A 224 11.60 -1.84 -11.94
N SER A 225 11.38 -2.38 -13.13
CA SER A 225 11.21 -3.81 -13.34
C SER A 225 12.40 -4.63 -12.83
N SER A 226 12.10 -5.85 -12.39
CA SER A 226 13.07 -6.82 -11.84
C SER A 226 14.26 -7.07 -12.77
N SER A 227 14.08 -6.95 -14.09
CA SER A 227 15.14 -7.07 -15.11
C SER A 227 16.21 -5.97 -15.03
N LYS A 228 15.86 -4.75 -14.59
CA LYS A 228 16.83 -3.66 -14.37
C LYS A 228 17.55 -3.78 -13.03
N GLN A 229 16.86 -4.23 -11.99
CA GLN A 229 17.45 -4.39 -10.65
C GLN A 229 18.49 -5.51 -10.57
N GLN A 230 18.41 -6.53 -11.45
CA GLN A 230 19.46 -7.55 -11.58
C GLN A 230 20.72 -7.01 -12.29
N LYS A 231 20.58 -6.15 -13.31
CA LYS A 231 21.75 -5.60 -14.03
C LYS A 231 22.60 -4.67 -13.17
N ASP A 232 21.97 -3.86 -12.32
CA ASP A 232 22.69 -2.90 -11.46
C ASP A 232 23.38 -3.56 -10.24
N LYS A 233 23.12 -4.85 -9.96
CA LYS A 233 23.81 -5.61 -8.91
C LYS A 233 24.90 -6.55 -9.41
N VAL A 234 25.05 -6.72 -10.73
CA VAL A 234 26.09 -7.57 -11.34
C VAL A 234 27.34 -6.76 -11.71
N VAL A 235 27.30 -5.43 -11.54
CA VAL A 235 28.45 -4.54 -11.74
C VAL A 235 28.80 -3.82 -10.43
N MET A 236 29.33 -4.56 -9.45
CA MET A 236 30.23 -4.05 -8.40
C MET A 236 31.15 -5.17 -7.91
#